data_AF-A0A2A3JLU2-F1
#
_entry.id   AF-A0A2A3JLU2-F1
#
_cell.length_a   1.000
_cell.length_b   1.000
_cell.length_c   1.000
_cell.angle_alpha   90.00
_cell.angle_beta   90.00
_cell.angle_gamma   90.00
#
_symmetry.space_group_name_H-M   'P 1'
#
loop_
_entity.id
_entity.type
_entity.pdbx_description
1 polymer ?
#
loop_
_entity_poly.entity_id
_entity_poly.type
_entity_poly.pdbx_seq_one_letter_code
_entity_poly.pdbx_strand_id
1 'polypeptide(L)'
;MVSATRLPVRVATDPDHGGRWTSLTAGGREWLWHRDEPRRRTVRPGDPFADAGGLEECVPTVRGLPDHGDTWSRPWRRAGEEDIAECPDFRLTRRIGERGDAVVADYTLTAEPGYRFVWAAHALLDLSPAARIGIAGPAVTRLYSDEGDRWVTGTWPSVDGVPLDRLGPDDGSAVGAVVLTPRVSVHDGADTLHLSVEADGQPVAVALWRNLGGFPQGAPYRSIGVEPMLGRVFDRAAADDGDTAVVPPTGEVTWRLTVTATRRT
;
A
#
# COMPACT_ATOMS: atom_id res chain seq x y z
N MET A 1 -27.78 14.73 8.25
CA MET A 1 -26.34 14.55 8.45
C MET A 1 -26.15 13.22 9.14
N VAL A 2 -25.46 12.28 8.52
CA VAL A 2 -25.12 11.03 9.21
C VAL A 2 -23.93 11.33 10.11
N SER A 3 -24.05 11.06 11.41
CA SER A 3 -22.95 11.25 12.35
C SER A 3 -21.97 10.09 12.19
N ALA A 4 -20.69 10.37 12.42
CA ALA A 4 -19.63 9.37 12.36
C ALA A 4 -18.78 9.48 13.63
N THR A 5 -18.55 8.35 14.28
CA THR A 5 -17.72 8.27 15.50
C THR A 5 -16.33 7.78 15.12
N ARG A 6 -15.28 8.45 15.62
CA ARG A 6 -13.89 7.99 15.50
C ARG A 6 -13.69 6.70 16.29
N LEU A 7 -12.98 5.75 15.70
CA LEU A 7 -12.71 4.45 16.30
C LEU A 7 -11.24 4.34 16.70
N PRO A 8 -10.92 3.71 17.85
CA PRO A 8 -9.54 3.38 18.16
C PRO A 8 -8.90 2.51 17.08
N VAL A 9 -7.66 2.82 16.72
CA VAL A 9 -6.87 2.05 15.74
C VAL A 9 -5.63 1.49 16.43
N ARG A 10 -5.30 0.23 16.15
CA ARG A 10 -4.11 -0.47 16.68
C ARG A 10 -3.41 -1.26 15.59
N VAL A 11 -2.10 -1.42 15.71
CA VAL A 11 -1.29 -2.20 14.76
C VAL A 11 -0.28 -3.10 15.46
N ALA A 12 0.04 -4.21 14.82
CA ALA A 12 1.16 -5.07 15.19
C ALA A 12 2.09 -5.25 13.97
N THR A 13 3.39 -5.36 14.21
CA THR A 13 4.40 -5.56 13.17
C THR A 13 5.27 -6.77 13.44
N ASP A 14 5.88 -7.30 12.37
CA ASP A 14 6.87 -8.36 12.40
C ASP A 14 8.20 -7.84 11.83
N PRO A 15 9.08 -7.30 12.68
CA PRO A 15 10.39 -6.81 12.25
C PRO A 15 11.26 -7.89 11.61
N ASP A 16 11.15 -9.15 12.03
CA ASP A 16 12.04 -10.22 11.56
C ASP A 16 11.74 -10.62 10.10
N HIS A 17 10.51 -10.36 9.63
CA HIS A 17 10.05 -10.70 8.29
C HIS A 17 9.52 -9.45 7.59
N GLY A 18 10.40 -8.56 7.17
CA GLY A 18 10.04 -7.43 6.30
C GLY A 18 9.52 -6.19 7.00
N GLY A 19 9.46 -6.17 8.33
CA GLY A 19 8.82 -5.06 9.05
C GLY A 19 7.30 -5.00 8.83
N ARG A 20 6.73 -6.05 8.24
CA ARG A 20 5.33 -6.20 7.84
C ARG A 20 4.37 -5.84 8.96
N TRP A 21 3.26 -5.18 8.64
CA TRP A 21 2.16 -5.06 9.59
C TRP A 21 1.33 -6.34 9.52
N THR A 22 1.30 -7.05 10.64
CA THR A 22 0.61 -8.33 10.79
C THR A 22 -0.79 -8.16 11.37
N SER A 23 -1.16 -6.96 11.80
CA SER A 23 -2.51 -6.63 12.25
C SER A 23 -2.78 -5.12 12.10
N LEU A 24 -4.01 -4.77 11.72
CA LEU A 24 -4.58 -3.44 11.78
C LEU A 24 -6.02 -3.56 12.30
N THR A 25 -6.24 -3.26 13.58
CA THR A 25 -7.58 -3.39 14.17
C THR A 25 -8.24 -2.04 14.39
N ALA A 26 -9.54 -1.98 14.10
CA ALA A 26 -10.40 -0.86 14.45
C ALA A 26 -11.85 -1.32 14.47
N GLY A 27 -12.68 -0.76 15.36
CA GLY A 27 -14.11 -1.10 15.43
C GLY A 27 -14.41 -2.53 15.91
N GLY A 28 -13.43 -3.22 16.49
CA GLY A 28 -13.56 -4.61 16.96
C GLY A 28 -13.34 -5.67 15.88
N ARG A 29 -12.78 -5.30 14.72
CA ARG A 29 -12.39 -6.23 13.64
C ARG A 29 -10.93 -6.05 13.24
N GLU A 30 -10.37 -7.10 12.65
CA GLU A 30 -9.17 -7.04 11.83
C GLU A 30 -9.51 -6.47 10.45
N TRP A 31 -8.62 -5.64 9.90
CA TRP A 31 -8.75 -5.05 8.58
C TRP A 31 -7.78 -5.65 7.58
N LEU A 32 -6.66 -6.23 8.01
CA LEU A 32 -5.71 -6.86 7.12
C LEU A 32 -6.20 -8.24 6.71
N TRP A 33 -6.11 -8.52 5.42
CA TRP A 33 -6.29 -9.85 4.88
C TRP A 33 -5.04 -10.69 5.16
N HIS A 34 -5.24 -11.97 5.41
CA HIS A 34 -4.17 -12.91 5.66
C HIS A 34 -4.39 -14.20 4.90
N ARG A 35 -3.30 -14.82 4.46
CA ARG A 35 -3.29 -16.22 4.03
C ARG A 35 -2.11 -16.96 4.62
N ASP A 36 -2.22 -18.29 4.65
CA ASP A 36 -1.05 -19.12 4.90
C ASP A 36 -0.11 -19.05 3.69
N GLU A 37 1.12 -18.63 3.94
CA GLU A 37 2.19 -18.54 2.95
C GLU A 37 3.47 -19.06 3.60
N PRO A 38 3.72 -20.38 3.52
CA PRO A 38 4.83 -21.02 4.23
C PRO A 38 6.20 -20.46 3.87
N ARG A 39 6.36 -19.92 2.64
CA ARG A 39 7.62 -19.32 2.21
C ARG A 39 8.00 -18.09 3.03
N ARG A 40 7.02 -17.41 3.64
CA ARG A 40 7.21 -16.11 4.31
C ARG A 40 8.33 -16.11 5.34
N ARG A 41 8.54 -17.22 6.05
CA ARG A 41 9.56 -17.35 7.11
C ARG A 41 10.98 -17.51 6.58
N THR A 42 11.13 -17.78 5.28
CA THR A 42 12.42 -18.15 4.69
C THR A 42 12.81 -17.27 3.50
N VAL A 43 11.96 -16.31 3.13
CA VAL A 43 12.25 -15.40 2.02
C VAL A 43 13.52 -14.60 2.25
N ARG A 44 14.22 -14.31 1.17
CA ARG A 44 15.42 -13.47 1.11
C ARG A 44 15.23 -12.38 0.06
N PRO A 45 16.02 -11.31 0.14
CA PRO A 45 16.06 -10.30 -0.92
C PRO A 45 16.28 -10.95 -2.30
N GLY A 46 15.42 -10.59 -3.25
CA GLY A 46 15.42 -11.14 -4.61
C GLY A 46 14.52 -12.36 -4.84
N ASP A 47 14.00 -12.99 -3.79
CA ASP A 47 13.04 -14.09 -3.95
C ASP A 47 11.70 -13.59 -4.54
N PRO A 48 10.94 -14.45 -5.22
CA PRO A 48 9.57 -14.12 -5.65
C PRO A 48 8.68 -13.75 -4.46
N PHE A 49 7.78 -12.78 -4.66
CA PHE A 49 6.92 -12.30 -3.59
C PHE A 49 6.15 -13.45 -2.91
N ALA A 50 6.21 -13.45 -1.58
CA ALA A 50 5.53 -14.41 -0.72
C ALA A 50 4.35 -13.69 -0.05
N ASP A 51 3.27 -13.54 -0.81
CA ASP A 51 2.07 -12.85 -0.38
C ASP A 51 1.42 -13.56 0.82
N ALA A 52 1.69 -13.09 2.03
CA ALA A 52 1.06 -13.58 3.26
C ALA A 52 -0.15 -12.73 3.67
N GLY A 53 -0.54 -11.73 2.86
CA GLY A 53 -1.41 -10.63 3.26
C GLY A 53 -0.72 -9.57 4.11
N GLY A 54 -1.47 -8.79 4.89
CA GLY A 54 -0.93 -7.74 5.75
C GLY A 54 -0.63 -6.42 5.02
N LEU A 55 0.21 -5.57 5.62
CA LEU A 55 0.78 -4.39 4.98
C LEU A 55 2.29 -4.57 4.85
N GLU A 56 2.78 -4.52 3.62
CA GLU A 56 4.21 -4.56 3.29
C GLU A 56 4.69 -3.19 2.84
N GLU A 57 5.91 -2.80 3.20
CA GLU A 57 6.58 -1.69 2.56
C GLU A 57 7.30 -2.16 1.29
N CYS A 58 6.78 -1.76 0.13
CA CYS A 58 7.40 -2.01 -1.16
C CYS A 58 8.29 -0.82 -1.54
N VAL A 59 9.61 -1.00 -1.55
CA VAL A 59 10.59 0.02 -1.98
C VAL A 59 11.86 -0.70 -2.49
N PRO A 60 12.45 -0.29 -3.63
CA PRO A 60 12.22 0.95 -4.38
C PRO A 60 11.18 0.84 -5.51
N THR A 61 10.41 -0.24 -5.55
CA THR A 61 9.41 -0.52 -6.57
C THR A 61 8.30 -1.41 -6.02
N VAL A 62 7.12 -1.42 -6.65
CA VAL A 62 6.02 -2.36 -6.33
C VAL A 62 6.06 -3.54 -7.28
N ARG A 63 6.09 -3.27 -8.59
CA ARG A 63 6.36 -4.26 -9.64
C ARG A 63 7.79 -4.08 -10.16
N GLY A 64 8.39 -5.12 -10.72
CA GLY A 64 9.72 -5.06 -11.31
C GLY A 64 10.70 -6.02 -10.65
N LEU A 65 12.00 -5.71 -10.73
CA LEU A 65 13.06 -6.55 -10.20
C LEU A 65 13.86 -5.82 -9.09
N PRO A 66 13.87 -6.35 -7.85
CA PRO A 66 13.06 -7.47 -7.37
C PRO A 66 11.58 -7.10 -7.20
N ASP A 67 10.71 -8.10 -7.29
CA ASP A 67 9.26 -7.94 -7.10
C ASP A 67 8.97 -7.44 -5.68
N HIS A 68 8.14 -6.40 -5.56
CA HIS A 68 7.86 -5.68 -4.32
C HIS A 68 9.08 -5.02 -3.65
N GLY A 69 10.20 -4.93 -4.36
CA GLY A 69 11.42 -4.27 -3.89
C GLY A 69 12.19 -5.06 -2.84
N ASP A 70 12.99 -4.35 -2.06
CA ASP A 70 14.04 -4.92 -1.22
C ASP A 70 13.64 -5.09 0.25
N THR A 71 12.76 -4.23 0.78
CA THR A 71 12.49 -4.15 2.22
C THR A 71 11.57 -5.25 2.74
N TRP A 72 10.62 -5.72 1.94
CA TRP A 72 9.58 -6.67 2.36
C TRP A 72 10.12 -8.04 2.79
N SER A 73 11.33 -8.40 2.34
CA SER A 73 11.97 -9.69 2.63
C SER A 73 13.16 -9.58 3.59
N ARG A 74 13.46 -8.37 4.09
CA ARG A 74 14.59 -8.13 5.00
C ARG A 74 14.13 -8.09 6.45
N PRO A 75 14.94 -8.54 7.41
CA PRO A 75 14.71 -8.23 8.81
C PRO A 75 14.99 -6.75 9.05
N TRP A 76 14.18 -6.12 9.91
CA TRP A 76 14.31 -4.74 10.34
C TRP A 76 14.88 -4.72 11.76
N ARG A 77 15.88 -3.88 11.97
CA ARG A 77 16.49 -3.69 13.29
C ARG A 77 15.71 -2.63 14.06
N ARG A 78 15.29 -2.96 15.28
CA ARG A 78 14.75 -1.98 16.25
C ARG A 78 15.88 -1.14 16.85
N ALA A 79 15.74 0.18 16.81
CA ALA A 79 16.64 1.15 17.44
C ALA A 79 15.82 2.23 18.17
N GLY A 80 15.63 2.06 19.48
CA GLY A 80 14.73 2.94 20.23
C GLY A 80 13.29 2.79 19.73
N GLU A 81 12.68 3.88 19.27
CA GLU A 81 11.32 3.91 18.70
C GLU A 81 11.28 3.63 17.19
N GLU A 82 12.44 3.39 16.55
CA GLU A 82 12.55 3.25 15.09
C GLU A 82 12.78 1.79 14.67
N ASP A 83 12.13 1.38 13.59
CA ASP A 83 12.48 0.19 12.82
C ASP A 83 13.34 0.62 11.61
N ILE A 84 14.44 -0.08 11.35
CA ILE A 84 15.40 0.26 10.29
C ILE A 84 15.65 -0.94 9.38
N ALA A 85 15.44 -0.75 8.09
CA ALA A 85 15.87 -1.68 7.04
C ALA A 85 17.07 -1.11 6.28
N GLU A 86 18.19 -1.84 6.33
CA GLU A 86 19.40 -1.52 5.56
C GLU A 86 19.36 -2.28 4.23
N CYS A 87 19.36 -1.53 3.12
CA CYS A 87 19.42 -2.05 1.75
C CYS A 87 20.72 -1.58 1.08
N PRO A 88 21.15 -2.22 -0.03
CA PRO A 88 22.40 -1.85 -0.69
C PRO A 88 22.46 -0.38 -1.15
N ASP A 89 21.34 0.14 -1.65
CA ASP A 89 21.29 1.48 -2.27
C ASP A 89 20.64 2.55 -1.39
N PHE A 90 19.96 2.15 -0.31
CA PHE A 90 19.23 3.05 0.56
C PHE A 90 19.02 2.46 1.95
N ARG A 91 18.72 3.32 2.91
CA ARG A 91 18.21 2.95 4.23
C ARG A 91 16.78 3.45 4.38
N LEU A 92 15.87 2.57 4.79
CA LEU A 92 14.51 2.96 5.19
C LEU A 92 14.41 2.93 6.72
N THR A 93 13.96 4.03 7.31
CA THR A 93 13.66 4.13 8.74
C THR A 93 12.18 4.45 8.93
N ARG A 94 11.51 3.81 9.88
CA ARG A 94 10.11 4.05 10.21
C ARG A 94 9.91 4.18 11.71
N ARG A 95 9.06 5.11 12.13
CA ARG A 95 8.51 5.18 13.49
C ARG A 95 6.99 5.09 13.45
N ILE A 96 6.42 4.11 14.13
CA ILE A 96 4.95 3.94 14.23
C ILE A 96 4.48 4.41 15.61
N GLY A 97 3.49 5.29 15.63
CA GLY A 97 2.83 5.77 16.85
C GLY A 97 1.32 5.59 16.79
N GLU A 98 0.77 4.91 17.80
CA GLU A 98 -0.67 4.87 18.04
C GLU A 98 -1.11 6.11 18.83
N ARG A 99 -2.20 6.74 18.40
CA ARG A 99 -2.72 8.00 18.92
C ARG A 99 -4.23 7.91 19.16
N GLY A 100 -4.65 6.92 19.95
CA GLY A 100 -6.07 6.72 20.25
C GLY A 100 -6.85 6.25 19.02
N ASP A 101 -7.32 7.20 18.20
CA ASP A 101 -8.13 7.03 16.99
C ASP A 101 -7.35 7.11 15.66
N ALA A 102 -6.03 7.21 15.75
CA ALA A 102 -5.13 7.18 14.60
C ALA A 102 -3.90 6.30 14.84
N VAL A 103 -3.38 5.73 13.77
CA VAL A 103 -2.01 5.22 13.69
C VAL A 103 -1.26 6.09 12.70
N VAL A 104 -0.09 6.57 13.12
CA VAL A 104 0.79 7.41 12.30
C VAL A 104 2.12 6.69 12.14
N ALA A 105 2.53 6.45 10.91
CA ALA A 105 3.85 5.94 10.57
C ALA A 105 4.63 7.03 9.84
N ASP A 106 5.68 7.52 10.50
CA ASP A 106 6.63 8.47 9.95
C ASP A 106 7.79 7.71 9.33
N TYR A 107 8.18 8.05 8.11
CA TYR A 107 9.23 7.39 7.35
C TYR A 107 10.31 8.37 6.91
N THR A 108 11.54 7.86 6.88
CA THR A 108 12.69 8.53 6.26
C THR A 108 13.42 7.53 5.38
N LEU A 109 13.65 7.89 4.13
CA LEU A 109 14.57 7.19 3.23
C LEU A 109 15.83 8.03 3.03
N THR A 110 16.98 7.44 3.32
CA THR A 110 18.29 8.03 3.05
C THR A 110 18.96 7.27 1.91
N ALA A 111 19.45 7.98 0.90
CA ALA A 111 20.21 7.42 -0.22
C ALA A 111 21.05 8.50 -0.89
N GLU A 112 21.81 8.13 -1.92
CA GLU A 112 22.53 9.10 -2.74
C GLU A 112 21.56 10.10 -3.43
N PRO A 113 21.90 11.40 -3.49
CA PRO A 113 21.10 12.39 -4.21
C PRO A 113 20.83 11.98 -5.65
N GLY A 114 19.58 12.16 -6.09
CA GLY A 114 19.11 11.72 -7.40
C GLY A 114 18.63 10.27 -7.44
N TYR A 115 18.75 9.49 -6.36
CA TYR A 115 18.16 8.16 -6.28
C TYR A 115 16.64 8.25 -6.50
N ARG A 116 16.14 7.45 -7.45
CA ARG A 116 14.72 7.40 -7.81
C ARG A 116 14.09 6.17 -7.19
N PHE A 117 12.90 6.33 -6.60
CA PHE A 117 12.17 5.22 -5.99
C PHE A 117 10.66 5.39 -6.07
N VAL A 118 9.97 4.27 -6.00
CA VAL A 118 8.57 4.18 -5.58
C VAL A 118 8.57 3.58 -4.17
N TRP A 119 7.71 4.09 -3.31
CA TRP A 119 7.36 3.44 -2.05
C TRP A 119 5.86 3.23 -2.02
N ALA A 120 5.39 2.05 -1.62
CA ALA A 120 3.98 1.81 -1.35
C ALA A 120 3.80 1.09 -0.01
N ALA A 121 2.81 1.53 0.76
CA ALA A 121 2.25 0.75 1.86
C ALA A 121 1.27 -0.27 1.26
N HIS A 122 1.78 -1.41 0.81
CA HIS A 122 1.02 -2.45 0.12
C HIS A 122 0.11 -3.21 1.09
N ALA A 123 -1.02 -2.59 1.46
CA ALA A 123 -1.98 -3.09 2.43
C ALA A 123 -3.06 -3.94 1.76
N LEU A 124 -3.02 -5.25 1.99
CA LEU A 124 -4.08 -6.18 1.61
C LEU A 124 -5.15 -6.21 2.69
N LEU A 125 -6.38 -5.87 2.31
CA LEU A 125 -7.50 -5.66 3.24
C LEU A 125 -8.53 -6.80 3.20
N ASP A 126 -8.98 -7.22 4.37
CA ASP A 126 -10.04 -8.22 4.55
C ASP A 126 -11.41 -7.55 4.39
N LEU A 127 -11.88 -7.47 3.15
CA LEU A 127 -13.07 -6.71 2.77
C LEU A 127 -14.19 -7.59 2.26
N SER A 128 -15.43 -7.30 2.67
CA SER A 128 -16.59 -7.98 2.13
C SER A 128 -16.78 -7.69 0.62
N PRO A 129 -17.55 -8.53 -0.11
CA PRO A 129 -17.96 -8.22 -1.49
C PRO A 129 -18.73 -6.89 -1.64
N ALA A 130 -19.39 -6.42 -0.57
CA ALA A 130 -20.17 -5.18 -0.60
C ALA A 130 -19.31 -3.93 -0.35
N ALA A 131 -18.04 -4.11 0.04
CA ALA A 131 -17.14 -3.01 0.34
C ALA A 131 -16.86 -2.15 -0.89
N ARG A 132 -16.57 -0.87 -0.64
CA ARG A 132 -16.32 0.15 -1.67
C ARG A 132 -15.13 1.01 -1.34
N ILE A 133 -14.44 1.44 -2.39
CA ILE A 133 -13.38 2.43 -2.30
C ILE A 133 -13.96 3.83 -2.54
N GLY A 134 -13.66 4.77 -1.65
CA GLY A 134 -14.07 6.16 -1.72
C GLY A 134 -12.86 7.07 -1.93
N ILE A 135 -12.86 7.82 -3.01
CA ILE A 135 -11.91 8.91 -3.29
C ILE A 135 -12.71 10.18 -3.54
N ALA A 136 -12.26 11.29 -2.99
CA ALA A 136 -12.97 12.56 -3.06
C ALA A 136 -12.78 13.22 -4.44
N GLY A 137 -13.87 13.43 -5.15
CA GLY A 137 -13.88 14.09 -6.46
C GLY A 137 -13.32 13.25 -7.60
N PRO A 138 -13.35 13.79 -8.84
CA PRO A 138 -12.68 13.16 -9.97
C PRO A 138 -11.16 13.22 -9.76
N ALA A 139 -10.48 12.12 -10.05
CA ALA A 139 -9.04 12.01 -9.97
C ALA A 139 -8.49 11.28 -11.21
N VAL A 140 -7.35 11.73 -11.72
CA VAL A 140 -6.64 11.03 -12.81
C VAL A 140 -6.30 9.62 -12.33
N THR A 141 -6.61 8.62 -13.14
CA THR A 141 -6.41 7.21 -12.80
C THR A 141 -5.72 6.50 -13.94
N ARG A 142 -4.67 5.73 -13.64
CA ARG A 142 -4.00 4.81 -14.57
C ARG A 142 -4.47 3.40 -14.27
N LEU A 143 -5.10 2.74 -15.23
CA LEU A 143 -5.57 1.35 -15.11
C LEU A 143 -4.57 0.41 -15.77
N TYR A 144 -4.14 -0.60 -15.04
CA TYR A 144 -3.31 -1.71 -15.48
C TYR A 144 -4.22 -2.94 -15.61
N SER A 145 -4.49 -3.37 -16.83
CA SER A 145 -5.42 -4.47 -17.13
C SER A 145 -4.90 -5.85 -16.72
N ASP A 146 -3.61 -5.96 -16.46
CA ASP A 146 -2.90 -7.17 -16.07
C ASP A 146 -1.70 -6.85 -15.15
N GLU A 147 -0.84 -7.83 -14.94
CA GLU A 147 0.39 -7.74 -14.14
C GLU A 147 1.51 -6.94 -14.83
N GLY A 148 1.33 -6.56 -16.10
CA GLY A 148 2.31 -5.80 -16.87
C GLY A 148 2.47 -4.34 -16.44
N ASP A 149 3.29 -3.61 -17.18
CA ASP A 149 3.61 -2.19 -16.97
C ASP A 149 2.73 -1.24 -17.78
N ARG A 150 1.97 -1.77 -18.74
CA ARG A 150 1.09 -0.99 -19.62
C ARG A 150 -0.15 -0.55 -18.87
N TRP A 151 -0.51 0.72 -19.08
CA TRP A 151 -1.71 1.29 -18.51
C TRP A 151 -2.48 2.16 -19.50
N VAL A 152 -3.76 2.37 -19.21
CA VAL A 152 -4.61 3.36 -19.86
C VAL A 152 -5.04 4.42 -18.86
N THR A 153 -5.04 5.69 -19.28
CA THR A 153 -5.49 6.80 -18.42
C THR A 153 -6.99 7.01 -18.53
N GLY A 154 -7.63 7.26 -17.39
CA GLY A 154 -9.01 7.70 -17.30
C GLY A 154 -9.25 8.52 -16.03
N THR A 155 -10.49 8.51 -15.56
CA THR A 155 -10.90 9.28 -14.38
C THR A 155 -11.62 8.38 -13.39
N TRP A 156 -11.26 8.48 -12.11
CA TRP A 156 -11.95 7.80 -11.02
C TRP A 156 -13.48 8.06 -11.05
N PRO A 157 -14.35 7.07 -10.80
CA PRO A 157 -14.07 5.71 -10.32
C PRO A 157 -14.00 4.63 -11.40
N SER A 158 -14.14 4.98 -12.68
CA SER A 158 -14.16 3.98 -13.75
C SER A 158 -13.23 4.36 -14.90
N VAL A 159 -12.39 3.41 -15.29
CA VAL A 159 -11.52 3.53 -16.45
C VAL A 159 -11.81 2.36 -17.37
N ASP A 160 -12.03 2.65 -18.65
CA ASP A 160 -12.30 1.63 -19.68
C ASP A 160 -13.39 0.61 -19.29
N GLY A 161 -14.48 1.09 -18.67
CA GLY A 161 -15.59 0.25 -18.22
C GLY A 161 -15.32 -0.56 -16.94
N VAL A 162 -14.11 -0.54 -16.39
CA VAL A 162 -13.77 -1.21 -15.12
C VAL A 162 -14.19 -0.32 -13.94
N PRO A 163 -15.10 -0.77 -13.05
CA PRO A 163 -15.54 0.00 -11.89
C PRO A 163 -14.60 -0.21 -10.69
N LEU A 164 -13.55 0.59 -10.58
CA LEU A 164 -12.49 0.43 -9.58
C LEU A 164 -12.96 0.69 -8.14
N ASP A 165 -14.09 1.38 -7.95
CA ASP A 165 -14.69 1.61 -6.62
C ASP A 165 -15.45 0.39 -6.08
N ARG A 166 -15.71 -0.63 -6.90
CA ARG A 166 -16.57 -1.77 -6.56
C ARG A 166 -15.78 -3.07 -6.50
N LEU A 167 -15.80 -3.70 -5.33
CA LEU A 167 -15.01 -4.90 -5.08
C LEU A 167 -15.78 -6.16 -5.48
N GLY A 168 -17.03 -6.35 -5.06
CA GLY A 168 -17.83 -7.50 -5.52
C GLY A 168 -17.29 -8.87 -5.08
N PRO A 169 -18.01 -9.96 -5.42
CA PRO A 169 -17.54 -11.33 -5.24
C PRO A 169 -16.47 -11.69 -6.28
N ASP A 170 -15.91 -12.88 -6.17
CA ASP A 170 -14.99 -13.44 -7.16
C ASP A 170 -15.64 -13.46 -8.56
N ASP A 171 -15.02 -12.77 -9.51
CA ASP A 171 -15.44 -12.68 -10.91
C ASP A 171 -14.34 -13.15 -11.88
N GLY A 172 -13.21 -13.61 -11.36
CA GLY A 172 -12.05 -14.07 -12.12
C GLY A 172 -11.16 -12.95 -12.65
N SER A 173 -11.41 -11.69 -12.29
CA SER A 173 -10.57 -10.56 -12.72
C SER A 173 -9.45 -10.25 -11.73
N ALA A 174 -8.35 -9.70 -12.25
CA ALA A 174 -7.28 -9.10 -11.47
C ALA A 174 -6.74 -7.88 -12.20
N VAL A 175 -6.87 -6.70 -11.60
CA VAL A 175 -6.43 -5.43 -12.19
C VAL A 175 -5.72 -4.56 -11.17
N GLY A 176 -4.72 -3.80 -11.64
CA GLY A 176 -4.07 -2.76 -10.86
C GLY A 176 -4.58 -1.38 -11.27
N ALA A 177 -4.60 -0.41 -10.37
CA ALA A 177 -4.80 0.98 -10.72
C ALA A 177 -3.95 1.90 -9.85
N VAL A 178 -3.53 3.05 -10.39
CA VAL A 178 -2.92 4.13 -9.63
C VAL A 178 -3.79 5.37 -9.77
N VAL A 179 -4.37 5.83 -8.67
CA VAL A 179 -5.21 7.02 -8.61
C VAL A 179 -4.39 8.17 -8.03
N LEU A 180 -4.31 9.29 -8.74
CA LEU A 180 -3.51 10.46 -8.34
C LEU A 180 -4.22 11.26 -7.24
N THR A 181 -4.26 10.67 -6.04
CA THR A 181 -4.82 11.24 -4.81
C THR A 181 -3.93 10.88 -3.62
N PRO A 182 -3.77 11.76 -2.61
CA PRO A 182 -3.06 11.42 -1.38
C PRO A 182 -3.94 10.66 -0.37
N ARG A 183 -5.26 10.53 -0.63
CA ARG A 183 -6.25 10.06 0.34
C ARG A 183 -7.23 9.07 -0.26
N VAL A 184 -7.57 8.07 0.53
CA VAL A 184 -8.56 7.04 0.20
C VAL A 184 -9.34 6.65 1.45
N SER A 185 -10.61 6.31 1.25
CA SER A 185 -11.48 5.70 2.25
C SER A 185 -11.95 4.34 1.76
N VAL A 186 -12.09 3.39 2.68
CA VAL A 186 -12.52 2.03 2.40
C VAL A 186 -13.73 1.77 3.27
N HIS A 187 -14.90 1.65 2.65
CA HIS A 187 -16.17 1.47 3.33
C HIS A 187 -16.53 -0.02 3.35
N ASP A 188 -16.73 -0.59 4.54
CA ASP A 188 -17.20 -1.97 4.69
C ASP A 188 -18.19 -2.08 5.86
N GLY A 189 -19.46 -2.32 5.53
CA GLY A 189 -20.55 -2.28 6.49
C GLY A 189 -20.76 -0.89 7.09
N ALA A 190 -20.76 -0.81 8.43
CA ALA A 190 -20.91 0.47 9.15
C ALA A 190 -19.57 1.21 9.33
N ASP A 191 -18.45 0.54 9.09
CA ASP A 191 -17.13 1.08 9.36
C ASP A 191 -16.45 1.59 8.09
N THR A 192 -15.52 2.53 8.28
CA THR A 192 -14.72 3.08 7.20
C THR A 192 -13.30 3.27 7.70
N LEU A 193 -12.36 2.67 6.98
CA LEU A 193 -10.93 2.89 7.15
C LEU A 193 -10.51 4.05 6.23
N HIS A 194 -9.70 4.97 6.73
CA HIS A 194 -9.16 6.09 5.96
C HIS A 194 -7.65 6.00 5.98
N LEU A 195 -7.04 6.06 4.80
CA LEU A 195 -5.60 6.08 4.64
C LEU A 195 -5.18 7.35 3.91
N SER A 196 -4.12 7.99 4.38
CA SER A 196 -3.54 9.15 3.73
C SER A 196 -2.02 9.13 3.77
N VAL A 197 -1.40 9.56 2.67
CA VAL A 197 0.04 9.77 2.59
C VAL A 197 0.35 11.25 2.35
N GLU A 198 1.35 11.76 3.04
CA GLU A 198 1.83 13.14 2.94
C GLU A 198 3.34 13.13 2.75
N ALA A 199 3.83 13.80 1.70
CA ALA A 199 5.24 13.93 1.39
C ALA A 199 5.48 15.26 0.66
N ASP A 200 6.33 16.11 1.22
CA ASP A 200 6.61 17.43 0.66
C ASP A 200 7.46 17.30 -0.61
N GLY A 201 6.97 17.89 -1.71
CA GLY A 201 7.70 17.95 -2.98
C GLY A 201 7.85 16.61 -3.71
N GLN A 202 7.21 15.54 -3.24
CA GLN A 202 7.26 14.21 -3.86
C GLN A 202 5.92 13.85 -4.53
N PRO A 203 5.91 13.03 -5.59
CA PRO A 203 4.68 12.53 -6.15
C PRO A 203 3.99 11.58 -5.16
N VAL A 204 2.71 11.80 -4.89
CA VAL A 204 1.89 10.91 -4.06
C VAL A 204 0.68 10.42 -4.84
N ALA A 205 0.29 9.19 -4.56
CA ALA A 205 -0.88 8.54 -5.15
C ALA A 205 -1.44 7.45 -4.20
N VAL A 206 -2.51 6.80 -4.63
CA VAL A 206 -3.01 5.55 -4.04
C VAL A 206 -3.02 4.50 -5.15
N ALA A 207 -2.24 3.44 -4.96
CA ALA A 207 -2.34 2.22 -5.75
C ALA A 207 -3.51 1.37 -5.24
N LEU A 208 -4.14 0.66 -6.16
CA LEU A 208 -5.23 -0.29 -5.92
C LEU A 208 -4.90 -1.59 -6.62
N TRP A 209 -5.07 -2.69 -5.90
CA TRP A 209 -5.07 -4.04 -6.44
C TRP A 209 -6.45 -4.65 -6.25
N ARG A 210 -7.17 -4.91 -7.34
CA ARG A 210 -8.48 -5.55 -7.32
C ARG A 210 -8.34 -6.94 -7.92
N ASN A 211 -7.99 -7.92 -7.09
CA ASN A 211 -7.97 -9.34 -7.46
C ASN A 211 -9.19 -10.04 -6.89
N LEU A 212 -10.06 -10.50 -7.77
CA LEU A 212 -11.31 -11.17 -7.47
C LEU A 212 -11.27 -12.61 -7.95
N GLY A 213 -10.19 -13.31 -7.60
CA GLY A 213 -9.95 -14.68 -8.05
C GLY A 213 -9.42 -14.75 -9.48
N GLY A 214 -8.74 -13.72 -9.96
CA GLY A 214 -8.06 -13.74 -11.26
C GLY A 214 -6.58 -14.09 -11.20
N PHE A 215 -5.95 -13.90 -10.03
CA PHE A 215 -4.51 -14.06 -9.84
C PHE A 215 -4.16 -14.85 -8.57
N PRO A 216 -3.09 -15.66 -8.57
CA PRO A 216 -2.29 -16.11 -9.72
C PRO A 216 -3.00 -17.18 -10.56
N GLN A 217 -2.66 -17.26 -11.86
CA GLN A 217 -3.34 -18.12 -12.85
C GLN A 217 -3.50 -19.60 -12.44
N GLY A 218 -2.56 -20.14 -11.65
CA GLY A 218 -2.59 -21.54 -11.21
C GLY A 218 -3.30 -21.80 -9.88
N ALA A 219 -3.48 -20.77 -9.05
CA ALA A 219 -4.07 -20.88 -7.72
C ALA A 219 -4.71 -19.55 -7.31
N PRO A 220 -5.75 -19.10 -8.03
CA PRO A 220 -6.30 -17.77 -7.83
C PRO A 220 -7.00 -17.66 -6.49
N TYR A 221 -6.95 -16.46 -5.92
CA TYR A 221 -7.68 -16.08 -4.71
C TYR A 221 -8.15 -14.65 -4.82
N ARG A 222 -9.06 -14.24 -3.93
CA ARG A 222 -9.48 -12.85 -3.80
C ARG A 222 -8.58 -12.11 -2.83
N SER A 223 -8.00 -10.99 -3.27
CA SER A 223 -7.24 -10.07 -2.42
C SER A 223 -7.41 -8.63 -2.92
N ILE A 224 -7.59 -7.69 -1.98
CA ILE A 224 -7.80 -6.28 -2.31
C ILE A 224 -6.68 -5.45 -1.69
N GLY A 225 -5.86 -4.82 -2.51
CA GLY A 225 -4.83 -3.89 -2.10
C GLY A 225 -5.31 -2.44 -2.15
N VAL A 226 -5.05 -1.69 -1.09
CA VAL A 226 -5.26 -0.23 -1.04
C VAL A 226 -4.01 0.41 -0.47
N GLU A 227 -3.27 1.11 -1.33
CA GLU A 227 -1.83 1.28 -1.13
C GLU A 227 -1.43 2.74 -1.29
N PRO A 228 -1.45 3.54 -0.21
CA PRO A 228 -0.85 4.87 -0.22
C PRO A 228 0.61 4.78 -0.64
N MET A 229 1.03 5.63 -1.58
CA MET A 229 2.34 5.51 -2.21
C MET A 229 3.02 6.86 -2.45
N LEU A 230 4.35 6.84 -2.44
CA LEU A 230 5.21 7.83 -3.09
C LEU A 230 5.53 7.29 -4.48
N GLY A 231 5.08 8.00 -5.50
CA GLY A 231 5.15 7.60 -6.90
C GLY A 231 3.77 7.55 -7.57
N ARG A 232 3.77 7.29 -8.89
CA ARG A 232 2.56 7.26 -9.74
C ARG A 232 2.50 6.05 -10.68
N VAL A 233 3.38 5.08 -10.48
CA VAL A 233 3.47 3.83 -11.25
C VAL A 233 3.84 2.68 -10.32
N PHE A 234 3.49 1.45 -10.69
CA PHE A 234 3.92 0.28 -9.95
C PHE A 234 5.40 -0.07 -10.15
N ASP A 235 5.89 0.02 -11.39
CA ASP A 235 7.28 -0.29 -11.74
C ASP A 235 8.08 0.99 -11.93
N ARG A 236 9.09 1.18 -11.07
CA ARG A 236 10.07 2.27 -11.17
C ARG A 236 10.75 2.34 -12.54
N ALA A 237 11.03 1.20 -13.18
CA ALA A 237 11.72 1.16 -14.46
C ALA A 237 10.85 1.65 -15.64
N ALA A 238 9.53 1.58 -15.49
CA ALA A 238 8.55 2.08 -16.46
C ALA A 238 8.11 3.52 -16.18
N ALA A 239 8.73 4.20 -15.21
CA ALA A 239 8.33 5.52 -14.77
C ALA A 239 8.76 6.63 -15.75
N ASP A 240 7.83 7.55 -16.03
CA ASP A 240 8.17 8.82 -16.67
C ASP A 240 8.78 9.82 -15.67
N ASP A 241 9.23 10.96 -16.18
CA ASP A 241 9.65 12.07 -15.32
C ASP A 241 8.49 12.60 -14.47
N GLY A 242 8.73 12.67 -13.15
CA GLY A 242 7.72 13.06 -12.16
C GLY A 242 6.87 11.91 -11.61
N ASP A 243 7.08 10.66 -12.06
CA ASP A 243 6.33 9.50 -11.56
C ASP A 243 7.00 8.80 -10.36
N THR A 244 8.28 9.05 -10.10
CA THR A 244 9.01 8.49 -8.95
C THR A 244 9.36 9.58 -7.96
N ALA A 245 9.42 9.23 -6.68
CA ALA A 245 10.12 10.06 -5.72
C ALA A 245 11.61 10.15 -6.07
N VAL A 246 12.21 11.30 -5.78
CA VAL A 246 13.63 11.58 -6.05
C VAL A 246 14.28 12.10 -4.79
N VAL A 247 15.39 11.49 -4.40
CA VAL A 247 16.17 11.92 -3.23
C VAL A 247 16.82 13.27 -3.52
N PRO A 248 16.53 14.32 -2.74
CA PRO A 248 17.06 15.66 -2.95
C PRO A 248 18.55 15.75 -2.57
N PRO A 249 19.22 16.89 -2.81
CA PRO A 249 20.62 17.11 -2.42
C PRO A 249 20.93 16.92 -0.93
N THR A 250 19.92 16.96 -0.05
CA THR A 250 20.08 16.66 1.37
C THR A 250 20.31 15.18 1.66
N GLY A 251 20.07 14.30 0.68
CA GLY A 251 20.22 12.84 0.82
C GLY A 251 19.03 12.15 1.48
N GLU A 252 17.95 12.87 1.78
CA GLU A 252 16.83 12.34 2.57
C GLU A 252 15.46 12.74 2.01
N VAL A 253 14.54 11.78 2.01
CA VAL A 253 13.11 11.99 1.77
C VAL A 253 12.33 11.54 2.98
N THR A 254 11.39 12.36 3.43
CA THR A 254 10.49 12.04 4.55
C THR A 254 9.05 12.04 4.09
N TRP A 255 8.25 11.15 4.68
CA TRP A 255 6.81 11.11 4.45
C TRP A 255 6.07 10.51 5.64
N ARG A 256 4.76 10.68 5.64
CA ARG A 256 3.87 10.19 6.70
C ARG A 256 2.71 9.41 6.10
N LEU A 257 2.49 8.21 6.62
CA LEU A 257 1.24 7.46 6.48
C LEU A 257 0.38 7.70 7.72
N THR A 258 -0.88 8.08 7.53
CA THR A 258 -1.87 8.17 8.60
C THR A 258 -3.03 7.24 8.30
N VAL A 259 -3.39 6.42 9.28
CA VAL A 259 -4.52 5.50 9.24
C VAL A 259 -5.50 5.87 10.35
N THR A 260 -6.76 6.09 9.98
CA THR A 260 -7.84 6.35 10.95
C THR A 260 -9.06 5.51 10.61
N ALA A 261 -9.98 5.34 11.56
CA ALA A 261 -11.24 4.64 11.30
C ALA A 261 -12.44 5.38 11.88
N THR A 262 -13.59 5.22 11.25
CA THR A 262 -14.86 5.78 11.70
C THR A 262 -16.00 4.78 11.58
N ARG A 263 -16.99 4.87 12.46
CA ARG A 263 -18.26 4.14 12.36
C ARG A 263 -19.41 5.09 12.07
N ARG A 264 -20.21 4.76 11.07
CA ARG A 264 -21.48 5.43 10.80
C ARG A 264 -22.49 5.04 11.88
N THR A 265 -23.06 6.04 12.55
CA THR A 265 -24.15 5.86 13.53
C THR A 265 -25.51 6.01 12.88
#